data_AF-A0A8T3WYT7-F1
#
_entry.id   AF-A0A8T3WYT7-F1
#
_cell.length_a   1.000
_cell.length_b   1.000
_cell.length_c   1.000
_cell.angle_alpha   90.00
_cell.angle_beta   90.00
_cell.angle_gamma   90.00
#
_symmetry.space_group_name_H-M   'P 1'
#
loop_
_entity.id
_entity.type
_entity.pdbx_description
1 polymer ?
#
loop_
_entity_poly.entity_id
_entity_poly.type
_entity_poly.pdbx_seq_one_letter_code
_entity_poly.pdbx_strand_id
1 'polypeptide(L)'
;MKRKRAQSISINTIIIAAMGLVVLVVLFAVFTGRFKLFNEGISSTGLTCKESCKLSKYSDGTVNTGDNCANKLGGTFSDVNQQKSQICCCTT
;
A
#
# COMPACT_ATOMS: atom_id res chain seq x y z
N MET A 1 -50.14 23.08 -26.73
CA MET A 1 -49.25 23.42 -25.58
C MET A 1 -48.68 22.14 -24.98
N LYS A 2 -47.36 21.90 -25.09
CA LYS A 2 -46.69 20.73 -24.47
C LYS A 2 -46.48 21.00 -22.98
N ARG A 3 -47.31 20.44 -22.10
CA ARG A 3 -47.05 20.43 -20.64
C ARG A 3 -45.78 19.63 -20.39
N LYS A 4 -44.69 20.28 -19.97
CA LYS A 4 -43.52 19.59 -19.42
C LYS A 4 -43.97 18.92 -18.12
N ARG A 5 -43.99 17.58 -18.08
CA ARG A 5 -44.16 16.84 -16.85
C ARG A 5 -42.89 17.06 -16.03
N ALA A 6 -42.91 18.03 -15.12
CA ALA A 6 -41.97 18.05 -14.02
C ALA A 6 -42.15 16.72 -13.30
N GLN A 7 -41.20 15.80 -13.50
CA GLN A 7 -41.17 14.53 -12.81
C GLN A 7 -40.96 14.90 -11.34
N SER A 8 -42.04 14.96 -10.58
CA SER A 8 -42.00 15.27 -9.17
C SER A 8 -41.35 14.09 -8.47
N ILE A 9 -40.01 14.07 -8.46
CA ILE A 9 -39.27 13.23 -7.54
C ILE A 9 -39.81 13.58 -6.16
N SER A 10 -40.37 12.57 -5.49
CA SER A 10 -40.97 12.76 -4.18
C SER A 10 -39.95 13.35 -3.24
N ILE A 11 -40.36 14.32 -2.42
CA ILE A 11 -39.51 14.94 -1.40
C ILE A 11 -38.83 13.88 -0.54
N ASN A 12 -39.51 12.77 -0.26
CA ASN A 12 -38.95 11.63 0.49
C ASN A 12 -37.74 11.00 -0.23
N THR A 13 -37.77 10.90 -1.56
CA THR A 13 -36.65 10.37 -2.34
C THR A 13 -35.43 11.28 -2.25
N ILE A 14 -35.63 12.60 -2.24
CA ILE A 14 -34.55 13.57 -2.09
C ILE A 14 -33.91 13.44 -0.70
N ILE A 15 -34.72 13.29 0.34
CA ILE A 15 -34.24 13.10 1.72
C ILE A 15 -33.41 11.81 1.84
N ILE A 16 -33.90 10.69 1.32
CA ILE A 16 -33.19 9.41 1.36
C ILE A 16 -31.87 9.48 0.58
N ALA A 17 -31.88 10.11 -0.60
CA ALA A 17 -30.68 10.29 -1.40
C ALA A 17 -29.62 11.14 -0.66
N ALA A 18 -30.04 12.20 0.02
CA ALA A 18 -29.16 13.05 0.82
C ALA A 18 -28.54 12.28 2.01
N MET A 19 -29.34 11.54 2.76
CA MET A 19 -28.84 10.72 3.89
C MET A 19 -27.86 9.64 3.41
N GLY A 20 -28.16 8.97 2.29
CA GLY A 20 -27.27 7.98 1.70
C GLY A 20 -25.93 8.57 1.28
N LEU A 21 -25.94 9.76 0.67
CA LEU A 21 -24.72 10.44 0.25
C LEU A 21 -23.85 10.84 1.45
N VAL A 22 -24.44 11.37 2.52
CA VAL A 22 -23.71 11.74 3.74
C VAL A 22 -23.01 10.53 4.36
N VAL A 23 -23.72 9.41 4.51
CA VAL A 23 -23.13 8.18 5.06
C VAL A 23 -21.98 7.68 4.17
N LEU A 24 -22.15 7.72 2.85
CA LEU A 24 -21.10 7.30 1.92
C LEU A 24 -19.82 8.14 2.07
N VAL A 25 -19.96 9.48 2.15
CA VAL A 25 -18.81 10.37 2.37
C VAL A 25 -18.10 10.08 3.71
N VAL A 26 -18.87 9.88 4.78
CA VAL A 26 -18.32 9.55 6.10
C VAL A 26 -17.55 8.23 6.07
N LEU A 27 -18.10 7.20 5.42
CA LEU A 27 -17.43 5.92 5.26
C LEU A 27 -16.11 6.09 4.49
N PHE A 28 -16.13 6.76 3.33
CA PHE A 28 -14.91 7.01 2.55
C PHE A 28 -13.84 7.76 3.36
N ALA A 29 -14.24 8.76 4.16
CA ALA A 29 -13.31 9.51 5.01
C ALA A 29 -12.69 8.62 6.10
N VAL A 30 -13.48 7.81 6.80
CA VAL A 30 -12.99 6.90 7.85
C VAL A 30 -12.11 5.80 7.28
N PHE A 31 -12.55 5.17 6.18
CA PHE A 31 -11.77 4.15 5.49
C PHE A 31 -10.41 4.72 5.04
N THR A 32 -10.41 5.87 4.34
CA THR A 32 -9.17 6.52 3.88
C THR A 32 -8.25 6.92 5.05
N GLY A 33 -8.80 7.46 6.14
CA GLY A 33 -8.04 7.83 7.32
C GLY A 33 -7.35 6.65 8.00
N ARG A 34 -8.02 5.49 8.08
CA ARG A 34 -7.43 4.27 8.64
C ARG A 34 -6.41 3.63 7.69
N PHE A 35 -6.65 3.63 6.38
CA PHE A 35 -5.69 3.10 5.39
C PHE A 35 -4.36 3.87 5.38
N LYS A 36 -4.36 5.18 5.64
CA LYS A 36 -3.12 5.96 5.74
C LYS A 36 -2.19 5.46 6.86
N LEU A 37 -2.76 5.12 8.02
CA LEU A 37 -2.01 4.56 9.15
C LEU A 37 -1.44 3.16 8.83
N PHE A 38 -2.18 2.33 8.10
CA PHE A 38 -1.68 1.02 7.66
C PHE A 38 -0.56 1.13 6.62
N ASN A 39 -0.64 2.10 5.69
CA ASN A 39 0.41 2.30 4.68
C ASN A 39 1.74 2.76 5.29
N GLU A 40 1.70 3.56 6.35
CA GLU A 40 2.89 4.02 7.08
C GLU A 40 3.57 2.87 7.84
N GLY A 41 2.78 1.94 8.41
CA GLY A 41 3.29 0.73 9.05
C GLY A 41 3.96 -0.25 8.07
N ILE A 42 3.41 -0.41 6.86
CA ILE A 42 3.96 -1.30 5.82
C ILE A 42 5.23 -0.71 5.19
N SER A 43 5.30 0.61 5.02
CA SER A 43 6.50 1.28 4.50
C SER A 43 7.72 1.14 5.43
N SER A 44 7.48 0.91 6.71
CA SER A 44 8.51 0.75 7.75
C SER A 44 8.94 -0.71 7.97
N THR A 45 8.27 -1.67 7.32
CA THR A 45 8.58 -3.11 7.36
C THR A 45 9.16 -3.59 6.03
N GLY A 46 9.98 -2.76 5.36
CA GLY A 46 10.87 -3.33 4.36
C GLY A 46 11.82 -4.28 5.09
N LEU A 47 11.71 -5.57 4.83
CA LEU A 47 12.60 -6.55 5.43
C LEU A 47 14.04 -6.16 5.13
N THR A 48 14.89 -6.24 6.13
CA THR A 48 16.32 -6.04 5.89
C THR A 48 16.87 -7.17 5.03
N CYS A 49 17.99 -6.94 4.33
CA CYS A 49 18.70 -7.98 3.60
C CYS A 49 18.98 -9.20 4.49
N LYS A 50 19.33 -8.95 5.76
CA LYS A 50 19.55 -9.99 6.76
C LYS A 50 18.29 -10.82 7.07
N GLU A 51 17.16 -10.18 7.32
CA GLU A 51 15.90 -10.88 7.65
C GLU A 51 15.36 -11.67 6.45
N SER A 52 15.42 -11.09 5.26
CA SER A 52 14.99 -11.74 4.02
C SER A 52 15.87 -12.94 3.63
N CYS A 53 17.19 -12.87 3.87
CA CYS A 53 18.08 -14.02 3.74
C CYS A 53 17.72 -15.13 4.74
N LYS A 54 17.44 -14.79 6.01
CA LYS A 54 17.01 -15.77 7.02
C LYS A 54 15.72 -16.49 6.66
N LEU A 55 14.73 -15.77 6.12
CA LEU A 55 13.49 -16.38 5.62
C LEU A 55 13.72 -17.26 4.40
N SER A 56 14.72 -16.93 3.59
CA SER A 56 15.12 -17.68 2.40
C SER A 56 16.02 -18.88 2.71
N LYS A 57 16.13 -19.28 3.99
CA LYS A 57 16.95 -20.39 4.51
C LYS A 57 18.48 -20.19 4.49
N TYR A 58 18.94 -18.94 4.52
CA TYR A 58 20.35 -18.59 4.66
C TYR A 58 20.67 -18.18 6.11
N SER A 59 21.92 -18.33 6.56
CA SER A 59 22.30 -18.01 7.95
C SER A 59 22.38 -16.50 8.21
N ASP A 60 22.87 -15.73 7.23
CA ASP A 60 22.98 -14.28 7.33
C ASP A 60 22.89 -13.60 5.95
N GLY A 61 22.71 -12.27 5.96
CA GLY A 61 22.63 -11.45 4.75
C GLY A 61 23.41 -10.15 4.92
N THR A 62 24.15 -9.76 3.88
CA THR A 62 24.92 -8.51 3.86
C THR A 62 24.61 -7.71 2.61
N VAL A 63 24.59 -6.39 2.76
CA VAL A 63 24.46 -5.46 1.64
C VAL A 63 25.82 -5.25 1.02
N ASN A 64 25.97 -5.60 -0.25
CA ASN A 64 27.20 -5.40 -1.00
C ASN A 64 26.98 -4.45 -2.17
N THR A 65 28.03 -3.70 -2.52
CA THR A 65 28.02 -2.80 -3.68
C THR A 65 28.73 -3.52 -4.83
N GLY A 66 28.00 -3.85 -5.90
CA GLY A 66 28.51 -4.65 -7.02
C GLY A 66 28.05 -6.10 -7.05
N ASP A 67 28.28 -6.78 -8.17
CA ASP A 67 27.63 -8.04 -8.55
C ASP A 67 28.34 -9.32 -8.02
N ASN A 68 29.04 -9.21 -6.89
CA ASN A 68 30.12 -10.13 -6.52
C ASN A 68 29.73 -11.27 -5.56
N CYS A 69 28.45 -11.61 -5.42
CA CYS A 69 28.02 -12.65 -4.48
C CYS A 69 27.37 -13.87 -5.13
N ALA A 70 27.61 -15.03 -4.51
CA ALA A 70 27.14 -16.34 -4.98
C ALA A 70 25.62 -16.49 -4.86
N ASN A 71 25.03 -16.00 -3.77
CA ASN A 71 23.58 -16.05 -3.54
C ASN A 71 23.01 -14.64 -3.49
N LYS A 72 22.50 -14.17 -4.63
CA LYS A 72 21.85 -12.86 -4.76
C LYS A 72 20.37 -13.00 -4.42
N LEU A 73 19.89 -12.15 -3.52
CA LEU A 73 18.47 -12.04 -3.23
C LEU A 73 17.91 -10.83 -3.97
N GLY A 74 17.02 -11.07 -4.93
CA GLY A 74 16.32 -10.03 -5.66
C GLY A 74 15.15 -9.49 -4.85
N GLY A 75 15.09 -8.17 -4.64
CA GLY A 75 14.01 -7.54 -3.90
C GLY A 75 14.30 -6.09 -3.52
N THR A 76 13.31 -5.43 -2.95
CA THR A 76 13.45 -4.10 -2.35
C THR A 76 13.63 -4.29 -0.84
N PHE A 77 14.83 -4.00 -0.34
CA PHE A 77 15.17 -4.10 1.08
C PHE A 77 15.36 -2.71 1.66
N SER A 78 15.00 -2.51 2.94
CA SER A 78 15.10 -1.19 3.59
C SER A 78 16.54 -0.67 3.71
N ASP A 79 17.50 -1.58 3.77
CA ASP A 79 18.92 -1.37 3.94
C ASP A 79 19.71 -1.41 2.61
N VAL A 80 19.05 -1.75 1.50
CA VAL A 80 19.68 -1.85 0.18
C VAL A 80 19.27 -0.66 -0.69
N ASN A 81 20.23 0.21 -0.97
CA ASN A 81 20.02 1.31 -1.89
C ASN A 81 20.26 0.84 -3.34
N GLN A 82 19.18 0.45 -4.03
CA GLN A 82 19.26 0.04 -5.44
C GLN A 82 19.78 1.16 -6.35
N GLN A 83 19.59 2.45 -6.00
CA GLN A 83 20.12 3.57 -6.78
C GLN A 83 21.65 3.69 -6.69
N LYS A 84 22.28 3.04 -5.70
CA LYS A 84 23.74 2.94 -5.55
C LYS A 84 24.31 1.59 -6.04
N SER A 85 23.55 0.81 -6.82
CA SER A 85 23.96 -0.53 -7.29
C SER A 85 24.30 -1.48 -6.12
N GLN A 86 23.60 -1.31 -4.99
CA GLN A 86 23.69 -2.23 -3.88
C GLN A 86 22.74 -3.41 -4.11
N ILE A 87 23.23 -4.61 -3.82
CA ILE A 87 22.48 -5.86 -3.89
C ILE A 87 22.51 -6.57 -2.53
N CYS A 88 21.48 -7.38 -2.27
CA CYS A 88 21.46 -8.23 -1.09
C CYS A 88 22.17 -9.56 -1.38
N CYS A 89 23.15 -9.89 -0.55
CA CYS A 89 23.95 -11.09 -0.68
C CYS A 89 23.77 -11.98 0.54
N CYS A 90 23.26 -13.19 0.33
CA CYS A 90 23.03 -14.16 1.40
C CYS A 90 24.22 -15.10 1.56
N THR A 91 24.57 -15.39 2.81
CA THR A 91 25.55 -16.41 3.19
C THR A 91 24.82 -17.60 3.80
N THR A 92 25.11 -18.80 3.31
CA THR A 92 24.62 -20.07 3.89
C THR A 92 25.25 -20.32 5.23
#